data_AF-A0A1M6Y4K7-F1
#
_entry.id   AF-A0A1M6Y4K7-F1
#
_cell.length_a   1.000
_cell.length_b   1.000
_cell.length_c   1.000
_cell.angle_alpha   90.00
_cell.angle_beta   90.00
_cell.angle_gamma   90.00
#
_symmetry.space_group_name_H-M   'P 1'
#
loop_
_entity.id
_entity.type
_entity.pdbx_description
1 polymer ?
#
loop_
_entity_poly.entity_id
_entity_poly.type
_entity_poly.pdbx_seq_one_letter_code
_entity_poly.pdbx_strand_id
1 'polypeptide(L)'
;MQTKTKNNHIGRKISRIRELRGMKQETLAEELGISQQAVSNIENSEKVDDVKLEEIAKVLGVSKEAIENFSEESMINYFNTFNEKVSSSNFGHNNTCTFNPLDKLVEAYEENKKLYERLLQAEKDKVAYLEKLIK
;
A
#
# COMPACT_ATOMS: atom_id res chain seq x y z
N MET A 1 5.27 -12.25 -34.86
CA MET A 1 5.69 -11.34 -33.77
C MET A 1 6.27 -12.20 -32.66
N GLN A 2 7.56 -12.07 -32.38
CA GLN A 2 8.24 -12.83 -31.33
C GLN A 2 7.73 -12.37 -29.96
N THR A 3 7.17 -13.30 -29.18
CA THR A 3 6.74 -13.06 -27.81
C THR A 3 7.97 -12.79 -26.95
N LYS A 4 8.09 -11.55 -26.47
CA LYS A 4 9.15 -11.05 -25.58
C LYS A 4 9.29 -12.05 -24.42
N THR A 5 10.43 -12.74 -24.37
CA THR A 5 10.79 -13.68 -23.29
C THR A 5 10.53 -13.00 -21.95
N LYS A 6 9.80 -13.68 -21.04
CA LYS A 6 9.65 -13.27 -19.63
C LYS A 6 11.06 -13.00 -19.10
N ASN A 7 11.45 -11.74 -19.00
CA ASN A 7 12.75 -11.35 -18.49
C ASN A 7 12.79 -11.70 -17.00
N ASN A 8 13.26 -12.91 -16.69
CA ASN A 8 13.38 -13.41 -15.31
C ASN A 8 14.69 -12.92 -14.65
N HIS A 9 15.13 -11.72 -15.04
CA HIS A 9 16.38 -11.14 -14.57
C HIS A 9 16.17 -10.59 -13.17
N ILE A 10 16.61 -11.34 -12.16
CA ILE A 10 16.39 -11.01 -10.74
C ILE A 10 17.06 -9.69 -10.37
N GLY A 11 18.29 -9.45 -10.83
CA GLY A 11 19.00 -8.19 -10.56
C GLY A 11 18.23 -6.92 -11.00
N ARG A 12 17.58 -6.94 -12.17
CA ARG A 12 16.75 -5.81 -12.64
C ARG A 12 15.51 -5.60 -11.77
N LYS A 13 14.90 -6.69 -11.28
CA LYS A 13 13.78 -6.61 -10.35
C LYS A 13 14.21 -5.99 -9.02
N ILE A 14 15.38 -6.37 -8.51
CA ILE A 14 16.00 -5.75 -7.31
C ILE A 14 16.22 -4.24 -7.53
N SER A 15 16.85 -3.85 -8.64
CA SER A 15 17.09 -2.43 -8.96
C SER A 15 15.78 -1.64 -8.98
N ARG A 16 14.74 -2.20 -9.61
CA ARG A 16 13.45 -1.52 -9.72
C ARG A 16 12.78 -1.34 -8.36
N ILE A 17 12.76 -2.38 -7.53
CA ILE A 17 12.21 -2.32 -6.16
C ILE A 17 12.99 -1.30 -5.32
N ARG A 18 14.32 -1.27 -5.44
CA ARG A 18 15.17 -0.30 -4.75
C ARG A 18 14.83 1.14 -5.14
N GLU A 19 14.71 1.43 -6.44
CA GLU A 19 14.32 2.76 -6.94
C GLU A 19 12.94 3.20 -6.44
N LEU A 20 11.98 2.28 -6.42
CA LEU A 20 10.63 2.55 -5.92
C LEU A 20 10.60 2.88 -4.43
N ARG A 21 11.56 2.35 -3.66
CA ARG A 21 11.79 2.72 -2.26
C ARG A 21 12.59 4.01 -2.09
N GLY A 22 13.01 4.67 -3.17
CA GLY A 22 13.84 5.88 -3.11
C GLY A 22 15.24 5.62 -2.56
N MET A 23 15.71 4.36 -2.59
CA MET A 23 16.98 3.96 -2.01
C MET A 23 18.11 4.05 -3.05
N LYS A 24 19.27 4.63 -2.68
CA LYS A 24 20.47 4.64 -3.53
C LYS A 24 21.19 3.30 -3.47
N GLN A 25 21.99 2.98 -4.48
CA GLN A 25 22.83 1.76 -4.46
C GLN A 25 23.82 1.78 -3.29
N GLU A 26 24.36 2.95 -2.94
CA GLU A 26 25.24 3.16 -1.79
C GLU A 26 24.56 2.75 -0.48
N THR A 27 23.33 3.22 -0.27
CA THR A 27 22.53 2.88 0.92
C THR A 27 22.24 1.38 1.00
N LEU A 28 21.88 0.75 -0.11
CA LEU A 28 21.67 -0.71 -0.13
C LEU A 28 22.97 -1.46 0.18
N ALA A 29 24.11 -0.95 -0.29
CA ALA A 29 25.41 -1.55 -0.05
C ALA A 29 25.83 -1.45 1.43
N GLU A 30 25.59 -0.29 2.05
CA GLU A 30 25.83 -0.04 3.47
C GLU A 30 25.02 -1.01 4.36
N GLU A 31 23.72 -1.17 4.08
CA GLU A 31 22.83 -2.08 4.83
C GLU A 31 23.20 -3.55 4.65
N LEU A 32 23.73 -3.93 3.48
CA LEU A 32 24.20 -5.29 3.19
C LEU A 32 25.65 -5.54 3.65
N GLY A 33 26.36 -4.50 4.11
CA GLY A 33 27.78 -4.59 4.48
C GLY A 33 28.70 -4.94 3.31
N ILE A 34 28.31 -4.60 2.08
CA ILE A 34 29.09 -4.85 0.85
C ILE A 34 29.46 -3.55 0.14
N SER A 35 30.28 -3.62 -0.90
CA SER A 35 30.62 -2.43 -1.69
C SER A 35 29.48 -2.04 -2.64
N GLN A 36 29.37 -0.75 -2.97
CA GLN A 36 28.41 -0.26 -3.97
C GLN A 36 28.61 -0.94 -5.34
N GLN A 37 29.86 -1.25 -5.71
CA GLN A 37 30.17 -2.02 -6.91
C GLN A 37 29.60 -3.45 -6.86
N ALA A 38 29.62 -4.10 -5.68
CA ALA A 38 29.03 -5.41 -5.50
C ALA A 38 27.50 -5.36 -5.68
N VAL A 39 26.82 -4.33 -5.16
CA VAL A 39 25.39 -4.10 -5.43
C VAL A 39 25.13 -3.89 -6.93
N SER A 40 25.94 -3.07 -7.60
CA SER A 40 25.82 -2.87 -9.05
C SER A 40 25.96 -4.18 -9.82
N ASN A 41 26.90 -5.03 -9.43
CA ASN A 41 27.09 -6.35 -10.04
C ASN A 41 25.89 -7.29 -9.78
N ILE A 42 25.31 -7.25 -8.59
CA ILE A 42 24.09 -8.01 -8.25
C ILE A 42 22.92 -7.56 -9.11
N GLU A 43 22.71 -6.24 -9.27
CA GLU A 43 21.63 -5.68 -10.08
C GLU A 43 21.78 -6.00 -11.59
N ASN A 44 23.01 -6.16 -12.06
CA ASN A 44 23.31 -6.59 -13.42
C ASN A 44 23.31 -8.11 -13.62
N SER A 45 23.14 -8.89 -12.55
CA SER A 45 23.12 -10.36 -12.62
C SER A 45 21.71 -10.89 -12.90
N GLU A 46 21.60 -11.81 -13.85
CA GLU A 46 20.33 -12.46 -14.17
C GLU A 46 19.83 -13.35 -13.02
N LYS A 47 20.76 -13.99 -12.29
CA LYS A 47 20.50 -14.85 -11.14
C LYS A 47 21.24 -14.36 -9.92
N VAL A 48 20.62 -14.51 -8.75
CA VAL A 48 21.21 -14.18 -7.45
C VAL A 48 21.04 -15.41 -6.56
N ASP A 49 22.06 -15.72 -5.76
CA ASP A 49 22.01 -16.83 -4.81
C ASP A 49 20.83 -16.65 -3.84
N ASP A 50 20.11 -17.72 -3.53
CA ASP A 50 18.91 -17.67 -2.70
C ASP A 50 19.15 -17.00 -1.33
N VAL A 51 20.29 -17.30 -0.70
CA VAL A 51 20.67 -16.72 0.60
C VAL A 51 20.82 -15.20 0.48
N LYS A 52 21.55 -14.74 -0.54
CA LYS A 52 21.74 -13.30 -0.78
C LYS A 52 20.45 -12.61 -1.17
N LEU A 53 19.60 -13.27 -1.97
CA LEU A 53 18.31 -12.73 -2.35
C LEU A 53 17.41 -12.51 -1.13
N GLU A 54 17.47 -13.40 -0.15
CA GLU A 54 16.71 -13.25 1.10
C GLU A 54 17.26 -12.12 1.98
N GLU A 55 18.58 -11.94 2.06
CA GLU A 55 19.20 -10.79 2.73
C GLU A 55 18.79 -9.46 2.08
N ILE A 56 18.88 -9.40 0.75
CA ILE A 56 18.44 -8.24 -0.04
C ILE A 56 16.95 -7.97 0.18
N ALA A 57 16.11 -9.01 0.19
CA ALA A 57 14.68 -8.88 0.43
C ALA A 57 14.38 -8.31 1.83
N LYS A 58 15.12 -8.73 2.86
CA LYS A 58 15.02 -8.20 4.23
C LYS A 58 15.36 -6.70 4.28
N VAL A 59 16.48 -6.29 3.68
CA VAL A 59 16.88 -4.87 3.62
C VAL A 59 15.87 -4.04 2.81
N LEU A 60 15.42 -4.58 1.68
CA LEU A 60 14.38 -3.98 0.86
C LEU A 60 12.97 -4.19 1.45
N GLY A 61 12.82 -4.69 2.68
CA GLY A 61 11.55 -4.89 3.39
C GLY A 61 10.44 -5.56 2.58
N VAL A 62 10.79 -6.52 1.71
CA VAL A 62 9.87 -7.32 0.89
C VAL A 62 10.16 -8.81 1.09
N SER A 63 9.27 -9.70 0.64
CA SER A 63 9.58 -11.13 0.60
C SER A 63 10.48 -11.47 -0.59
N LYS A 64 11.26 -12.55 -0.48
CA LYS A 64 12.01 -13.15 -1.60
C LYS A 64 11.09 -13.40 -2.81
N GLU A 65 9.93 -14.00 -2.56
CA GLU A 65 8.90 -14.28 -3.55
C GLU A 65 8.37 -13.01 -4.23
N ALA A 66 8.32 -11.88 -3.54
CA ALA A 66 7.88 -10.62 -4.13
C ALA A 66 8.91 -10.09 -5.15
N ILE A 67 10.21 -10.29 -4.90
CA ILE A 67 11.26 -9.97 -5.86
C ILE A 67 11.19 -10.92 -7.06
N GLU A 68 11.01 -12.23 -6.83
CA GLU A 68 10.92 -13.22 -7.90
C GLU A 68 9.70 -13.00 -8.80
N ASN A 69 8.56 -12.66 -8.23
CA ASN A 69 7.31 -12.41 -8.96
C ASN A 69 7.12 -10.94 -9.38
N PHE A 70 8.11 -10.09 -9.10
CA PHE A 70 8.01 -8.66 -9.42
C PHE A 70 7.82 -8.46 -10.93
N SER A 71 6.76 -7.72 -11.28
CA SER A 71 6.52 -7.20 -12.61
C SER A 71 5.98 -5.78 -12.52
N GLU A 72 6.36 -4.92 -13.45
CA GLU A 72 5.91 -3.52 -13.45
C GLU A 72 4.38 -3.41 -13.61
N GLU A 73 3.77 -4.34 -14.36
CA GLU A 73 2.31 -4.44 -14.52
C GLU A 73 1.61 -4.83 -13.21
N SER A 74 2.18 -5.75 -12.41
CA SER A 74 1.66 -6.10 -11.08
C SER A 74 1.62 -4.90 -10.14
N MET A 75 2.55 -3.95 -10.31
CA MET A 75 2.62 -2.76 -9.48
C MET A 75 1.60 -1.69 -9.91
N ILE A 76 1.35 -1.53 -11.21
CA ILE A 76 0.26 -0.68 -11.72
C ILE A 76 -1.10 -1.18 -11.19
N ASN A 77 -1.31 -2.49 -11.13
CA ASN A 77 -2.51 -3.07 -10.55
C ASN A 77 -2.65 -2.82 -9.05
N TYR A 78 -1.55 -2.78 -8.27
CA TYR A 78 -1.57 -2.44 -6.85
C TYR A 78 -2.09 -1.01 -6.61
N PHE A 79 -1.65 -0.03 -7.39
CA PHE A 79 -2.16 1.35 -7.29
C PHE A 79 -3.62 1.48 -7.73
N ASN A 80 -4.05 0.71 -8.73
CA ASN A 80 -5.43 0.71 -9.20
C ASN A 80 -6.40 0.04 -8.21
N THR A 81 -5.92 -0.91 -7.41
CA THR A 81 -6.74 -1.63 -6.41
C THR A 81 -7.20 -0.73 -5.25
N PHE A 82 -6.55 0.41 -5.01
CA PHE A 82 -7.04 1.40 -4.04
C PHE A 82 -8.22 2.24 -4.56
N ASN A 83 -8.45 2.26 -5.87
CA ASN A 83 -9.49 3.07 -6.50
C ASN A 83 -10.69 2.27 -7.02
N GLU A 84 -10.54 0.97 -7.29
CA GLU A 84 -11.65 0.12 -7.76
C GLU A 84 -11.88 -1.09 -6.85
N LYS A 85 -13.16 -1.37 -6.55
CA LYS A 85 -13.64 -2.60 -5.91
C LYS A 85 -13.23 -3.84 -6.73
N VAL A 86 -12.00 -4.31 -6.59
CA VAL A 86 -11.59 -5.60 -7.14
C VAL A 86 -11.74 -6.65 -6.04
N SER A 87 -12.89 -7.32 -6.06
CA SER A 87 -13.24 -8.43 -5.15
C SER A 87 -12.43 -9.72 -5.34
N SER A 88 -11.31 -9.69 -6.08
CA SER A 88 -10.60 -10.92 -6.49
C SER A 88 -9.07 -10.82 -6.56
N SER A 89 -8.46 -9.90 -5.80
CA SER A 89 -6.99 -9.85 -5.67
C SER A 89 -6.52 -10.76 -4.52
N ASN A 90 -6.12 -11.98 -4.87
CA ASN A 90 -5.60 -13.02 -3.96
C ASN A 90 -4.17 -12.74 -3.44
N PHE A 91 -3.80 -11.50 -3.12
CA PHE A 91 -2.46 -11.21 -2.60
C PHE A 91 -2.51 -10.18 -1.45
N GLY A 92 -2.42 -10.68 -0.21
CA GLY A 92 -2.24 -9.85 0.99
C GLY A 92 -3.37 -9.94 2.02
N HIS A 93 -3.51 -11.10 2.68
CA HIS A 93 -4.47 -11.35 3.77
C HIS A 93 -4.25 -10.54 5.07
N ASN A 94 -3.46 -9.46 5.05
CA ASN A 94 -3.12 -8.70 6.26
C ASN A 94 -3.76 -7.30 6.32
N ASN A 95 -4.58 -6.92 5.33
CA ASN A 95 -5.34 -5.66 5.38
C ASN A 95 -6.69 -5.77 4.66
N THR A 96 -7.31 -6.95 4.72
CA THR A 96 -8.70 -7.13 4.30
C THR A 96 -9.62 -6.48 5.33
N CYS A 97 -9.91 -5.19 5.16
CA CYS A 97 -11.10 -4.64 5.80
C CYS A 97 -12.30 -5.44 5.27
N THR A 98 -13.03 -6.13 6.15
CA THR A 98 -14.28 -6.86 5.82
C THR A 98 -15.41 -5.91 5.41
N PHE A 99 -15.17 -4.61 5.51
CA PHE A 99 -16.05 -3.53 5.14
C PHE A 99 -15.29 -2.52 4.27
N ASN A 100 -16.01 -1.91 3.33
CA ASN A 100 -15.47 -0.80 2.55
C ASN A 100 -15.38 0.45 3.45
N PRO A 101 -14.20 1.06 3.64
CA PRO A 101 -14.04 2.21 4.52
C PRO A 101 -14.85 3.44 4.07
N LEU A 102 -15.11 3.59 2.76
CA LEU A 102 -15.97 4.66 2.26
C LEU A 102 -17.42 4.49 2.69
N ASP A 103 -17.93 3.25 2.69
CA ASP A 103 -19.30 2.96 3.12
C ASP A 103 -19.46 3.30 4.62
N LYS A 104 -18.43 3.00 5.44
CA LYS A 104 -18.40 3.40 6.86
C LYS A 104 -18.29 4.90 7.08
N LEU A 105 -17.56 5.61 6.24
CA LEU A 105 -17.45 7.07 6.31
C LEU A 105 -18.80 7.73 6.00
N VAL A 106 -19.51 7.24 4.99
CA VAL A 106 -20.86 7.71 4.64
C VAL A 106 -21.84 7.45 5.77
N GLU A 107 -21.80 6.26 6.38
CA GLU A 107 -22.63 5.92 7.55
C GLU A 107 -22.39 6.90 8.72
N ALA A 108 -21.12 7.16 9.07
CA ALA A 108 -20.76 8.11 10.12
C ALA A 108 -21.22 9.54 9.80
N TYR A 109 -21.24 9.94 8.53
CA TYR A 109 -21.73 11.25 8.12
C TYR A 109 -23.25 11.39 8.30
N GLU A 110 -24.01 10.35 7.93
CA GLU A 110 -25.46 10.31 8.12
C GLU A 110 -25.85 10.26 9.61
N GLU A 111 -25.10 9.54 10.44
CA GLU A 111 -25.30 9.54 11.90
C GLU A 111 -25.05 10.93 12.51
N ASN A 112 -23.98 11.62 12.09
CA ASN A 112 -23.69 12.98 12.52
C ASN A 112 -24.81 13.94 12.11
N LYS A 113 -25.33 13.83 10.89
CA LYS A 113 -26.44 14.67 10.41
C LYS A 113 -27.69 14.50 11.29
N LYS A 114 -28.06 13.26 11.61
CA LYS A 114 -29.19 12.96 12.52
C LYS A 114 -28.96 13.52 13.93
N LEU A 115 -27.72 13.48 14.42
CA LEU A 115 -27.38 14.06 15.71
C LEU A 115 -27.58 15.59 15.72
N TYR A 116 -27.15 16.28 14.66
CA TYR A 116 -27.37 17.72 14.52
C TYR A 116 -28.84 18.10 14.44
N GLU A 117 -29.66 17.32 13.71
CA GLU A 117 -31.11 17.54 13.66
C GLU A 117 -31.77 17.42 15.04
N ARG A 118 -31.36 16.43 15.84
CA ARG A 118 -31.84 16.26 17.22
C ARG A 118 -31.40 17.40 18.14
N LEU A 119 -30.16 17.85 18.00
CA LEU A 119 -29.64 18.96 18.80
C LEU A 119 -30.40 20.25 18.49
N LEU A 120 -30.66 20.52 17.20
CA LEU A 120 -31.49 21.65 16.79
C LEU A 120 -32.92 21.56 17.34
N GLN A 121 -33.50 20.37 17.38
CA GLN A 121 -34.82 20.17 17.98
C GLN A 121 -34.79 20.42 19.49
N ALA A 122 -33.78 19.91 20.21
CA ALA A 122 -33.63 20.13 21.64
C ALA A 122 -33.47 21.62 21.99
N GLU A 123 -32.73 22.37 21.18
CA GLU A 123 -32.62 23.83 21.34
C GLU A 123 -33.97 24.52 21.14
N LYS A 124 -34.74 24.15 20.10
CA LYS A 124 -36.09 24.69 19.87
C LYS A 124 -37.05 24.38 21.02
N ASP A 125 -37.03 23.15 21.51
CA ASP A 125 -37.90 22.71 22.62
C ASP A 125 -37.56 23.47 23.92
N LYS A 126 -36.26 23.70 24.16
CA LYS A 126 -35.78 24.49 25.30
C LYS A 126 -36.21 25.95 25.20
N VAL A 127 -36.08 26.58 24.03
CA VAL A 127 -36.56 27.95 23.81
C VAL A 127 -38.06 28.04 24.02
N ALA A 128 -38.84 27.12 23.45
CA ALA A 128 -40.29 27.09 23.64
C ALA A 128 -40.71 26.88 25.11
N TYR A 129 -39.95 26.11 25.88
CA TYR A 129 -40.17 25.96 27.31
C TYR A 129 -39.87 27.26 28.09
N LEU A 130 -38.77 27.93 27.76
CA LEU A 130 -38.42 29.23 28.38
C LEU A 130 -39.47 30.31 28.06
N GLU A 131 -39.96 30.37 26.83
CA GLU A 131 -41.04 31.29 26.43
C GLU A 131 -42.34 31.06 27.23
N LYS A 132 -42.65 29.81 27.58
CA LYS A 132 -43.81 29.48 28.43
C LYS A 132 -43.63 29.92 29.88
N LEU A 133 -42.39 29.99 30.40
CA LEU A 133 -42.11 30.43 31.76
C LEU A 133 -42.08 31.95 31.92
N ILE A 134 -41.88 32.69 30.82
CA ILE A 134 -41.84 34.16 30.82
C ILE A 134 -43.26 34.76 30.62
N LYS A 135 -44.25 33.94 30.24
CA LYS A 135 -45.68 34.30 30.22
C LYS A 135 -46.34 34.10 31.57
#